data_AF-A0A7U9QY17-F1
#
_entry.id   AF-A0A7U9QY17-F1
#
_cell.length_a   1.000
_cell.length_b   1.000
_cell.length_c   1.000
_cell.angle_alpha   90.00
_cell.angle_beta   90.00
_cell.angle_gamma   90.00
#
_symmetry.space_group_name_H-M   'P 1'
#
loop_
_entity.id
_entity.type
_entity.pdbx_description
1 polymer ?
#
loop_
_entity_poly.entity_id
_entity_poly.type
_entity_poly.pdbx_seq_one_letter_code
_entity_poly.pdbx_strand_id
1 'polypeptide(L)'
;MRLPGDNEERNASLSMKYMLMGVSLSVLLILGVVVFTNKQEEARRQRLRQQEQEKETTVLALEHEDGTGEQAGTGENPGEGGEDAQEAVTEQVPVVGFAGRKSMQEVERLYQENKLTASDLDFWDMYPEKEELAAGIGAGDAAGAGNTGNTGNAGIAAGEEKDKAARYDEEAKALAEEEEKKAAEEDPSKDGKHTLLTYADGTEEWVLINPYLEQNTYDYTKMQMRADKMAYYEDGRSISYLGADLSKYNGDVDFHALKESGIEFVMLRLGARGYGSGQILLDEKFEEYMNKASEAGLDIGVYFFSQAITAEEAVEESNFIIQTLTERNITYPVAFDMEYVQNDKARVEILSKEEKTAVARAFLENIKAAGYKPMIYGTKEWLIKEINLTKLTDYDIWLSQQKDIPDYPYKFQMWQYTTEGDIPGVEGDVDLNICFVDYGEK
;
A
#
# COMPACT_ATOMS: atom_id res chain seq x y z
N MET A 1 70.21 -12.05 31.46
CA MET A 1 70.47 -10.78 32.16
C MET A 1 69.57 -9.73 31.53
N ARG A 2 68.61 -9.20 32.32
CA ARG A 2 67.65 -8.08 32.08
C ARG A 2 66.61 -8.13 30.94
N LEU A 3 65.34 -8.05 31.35
CA LEU A 3 64.21 -7.32 30.74
C LEU A 3 63.97 -6.04 31.61
N PRO A 4 62.97 -5.17 31.36
CA PRO A 4 62.50 -4.48 30.14
C PRO A 4 62.29 -2.95 30.39
N GLY A 5 61.87 -2.19 29.37
CA GLY A 5 61.14 -0.91 29.54
C GLY A 5 61.94 0.38 29.33
N ASP A 6 61.69 1.05 28.20
CA ASP A 6 61.64 2.52 28.09
C ASP A 6 61.35 2.85 26.61
N ASN A 7 60.12 3.27 26.29
CA ASN A 7 59.77 4.17 25.17
C ASN A 7 58.24 4.27 24.83
N GLU A 8 57.31 3.83 25.69
CA GLU A 8 55.87 3.93 25.36
C GLU A 8 55.12 5.17 25.90
N GLU A 9 55.69 5.96 26.80
CA GLU A 9 54.90 7.03 27.46
C GLU A 9 54.66 8.30 26.63
N ARG A 10 55.34 8.51 25.49
CA ARG A 10 55.19 9.76 24.71
C ARG A 10 53.99 9.80 23.75
N ASN A 11 53.42 8.66 23.35
CA ASN A 11 52.35 8.61 22.34
C ASN A 11 50.92 8.59 22.93
N ALA A 12 50.73 8.10 24.15
CA ALA A 12 49.42 8.02 24.78
C ALA A 12 48.84 9.40 25.15
N SER A 13 49.71 10.33 25.58
CA SER A 13 49.35 11.71 25.95
C SER A 13 48.85 12.55 24.76
N LEU A 14 49.39 12.33 23.56
CA LEU A 14 48.93 13.01 22.35
C LEU A 14 47.56 12.50 21.91
N SER A 15 47.38 11.17 21.86
CA SER A 15 46.13 10.52 21.43
C SER A 15 44.92 10.93 22.28
N MET A 16 45.10 10.99 23.62
CA MET A 16 44.02 11.37 24.54
C MET A 16 43.61 12.85 24.39
N LYS A 17 44.54 13.75 24.04
CA LYS A 17 44.23 15.16 23.75
C LYS A 17 43.45 15.34 22.45
N TYR A 18 43.76 14.58 21.40
CA TYR A 18 43.01 14.62 20.14
C TYR A 18 41.61 14.01 20.30
N MET A 19 41.46 12.96 21.12
CA MET A 19 40.16 12.37 21.43
C MET A 19 39.28 13.33 22.25
N LEU A 20 39.82 13.99 23.28
CA LEU A 20 39.09 15.00 24.06
C LEU A 20 38.72 16.24 23.22
N MET A 21 39.62 16.72 22.34
CA MET A 21 39.28 17.82 21.42
C MET A 21 38.23 17.41 20.38
N GLY A 22 38.30 16.18 19.83
CA GLY A 22 37.36 15.67 18.84
C GLY A 22 35.94 15.49 19.41
N VAL A 23 35.83 14.97 20.63
CA VAL A 23 34.54 14.82 21.33
C VAL A 23 33.96 16.20 21.71
N SER A 24 34.80 17.15 22.11
CA SER A 24 34.34 18.52 22.41
C SER A 24 33.86 19.27 21.16
N LEU A 25 34.48 19.04 19.99
CA LEU A 25 34.07 19.67 18.73
C LEU A 25 32.74 19.11 18.21
N SER A 26 32.53 17.80 18.35
CA SER A 26 31.29 17.12 17.92
C SER A 26 30.10 17.51 18.81
N VAL A 27 30.30 17.64 20.13
CA VAL A 27 29.26 18.17 21.03
C VAL A 27 28.89 19.62 20.69
N LEU A 28 29.88 20.48 20.35
CA LEU A 28 29.62 21.85 19.93
C LEU A 28 28.89 21.95 18.58
N LEU A 29 29.19 21.05 17.63
CA LEU A 29 28.47 20.96 16.36
C LEU A 29 27.01 20.53 16.57
N ILE A 30 26.76 19.52 17.41
CA ILE A 30 25.40 19.05 17.72
C ILE A 30 24.61 20.17 18.41
N LEU A 31 25.19 20.85 19.40
CA LEU A 31 24.55 22.00 20.05
C LEU A 31 24.30 23.15 19.06
N GLY A 32 25.21 23.39 18.12
CA GLY A 32 25.04 24.38 17.05
C GLY A 32 23.86 24.06 16.13
N VAL A 33 23.71 22.79 15.73
CA VAL A 33 22.58 22.32 14.91
C VAL A 33 21.26 22.45 15.68
N VAL A 34 21.22 22.06 16.96
CA VAL A 34 20.01 22.17 17.80
C VAL A 34 19.61 23.63 18.00
N VAL A 35 20.56 24.54 18.24
CA VAL A 35 20.26 25.97 18.36
C VAL A 35 19.79 26.55 17.03
N PHE A 36 20.37 26.11 15.90
CA PHE A 36 19.96 26.56 14.58
C PHE A 36 18.55 26.07 14.20
N THR A 37 18.20 24.81 14.48
CA THR A 37 16.86 24.27 14.23
C THR A 37 15.82 24.91 15.13
N ASN A 38 16.14 25.14 16.41
CA ASN A 38 15.23 25.81 17.32
C ASN A 38 14.98 27.28 16.92
N LYS A 39 16.01 27.99 16.43
CA LYS A 39 15.87 29.36 15.91
C LYS A 39 15.06 29.41 14.60
N GLN A 40 15.17 28.39 13.75
CA GLN A 40 14.31 28.21 12.56
C GLN A 40 12.85 27.96 12.95
N GLU A 41 12.59 27.14 13.97
CA GLU A 41 11.24 26.91 14.49
C GLU A 41 10.62 28.17 15.08
N GLU A 42 11.37 28.94 15.88
CA GLU A 42 10.88 30.21 16.45
C GLU A 42 10.50 31.20 15.34
N ALA A 43 11.32 31.31 14.29
CA ALA A 43 11.02 32.15 13.13
C ALA A 43 9.76 31.67 12.37
N ARG A 44 9.55 30.36 12.25
CA ARG A 44 8.34 29.78 11.64
C ARG A 44 7.09 30.07 12.48
N ARG A 45 7.18 29.92 13.81
CA ARG A 45 6.07 30.24 14.73
C ARG A 45 5.72 31.73 14.71
N GLN A 46 6.70 32.63 14.59
CA GLN A 46 6.44 34.06 14.45
C GLN A 46 5.73 34.41 13.13
N ARG A 47 6.11 33.78 12.02
CA ARG A 47 5.42 33.96 10.72
C ARG A 47 3.98 33.48 10.76
N LEU A 48 3.71 32.34 11.40
CA LEU A 48 2.35 31.82 11.55
C LEU A 48 1.48 32.75 12.40
N ARG A 49 2.02 33.30 13.50
CA ARG A 49 1.30 34.29 14.32
C ARG A 49 1.03 35.60 13.57
N GLN A 50 1.95 36.05 12.71
CA GLN A 50 1.70 37.21 11.84
C GLN A 50 0.60 36.92 10.82
N GLN A 51 0.60 35.74 10.21
CA GLN A 51 -0.46 35.34 9.28
C GLN A 51 -1.83 35.20 9.97
N GLU A 52 -1.88 34.70 11.21
CA GLU A 52 -3.13 34.68 11.99
C GLU A 52 -3.62 36.08 12.33
N GLN A 53 -2.73 36.99 12.75
CA GLN A 53 -3.09 38.38 13.03
C GLN A 53 -3.54 39.13 11.78
N GLU A 54 -2.90 38.90 10.62
CA GLU A 54 -3.34 39.45 9.33
C GLU A 54 -4.71 38.90 8.90
N LYS A 55 -4.97 37.61 9.14
CA LYS A 55 -6.29 37.01 8.89
C LYS A 55 -7.35 37.60 9.81
N GLU A 56 -7.09 37.74 11.11
CA GLU A 56 -8.03 38.36 12.05
C GLU A 56 -8.30 39.84 11.74
N THR A 57 -7.28 40.61 11.34
CA THR A 57 -7.48 42.01 10.91
C THR A 57 -8.21 42.12 9.58
N THR A 58 -8.01 41.19 8.65
CA THR A 58 -8.75 41.13 7.38
C THR A 58 -10.21 40.76 7.61
N VAL A 59 -10.49 39.83 8.52
CA VAL A 59 -11.85 39.44 8.93
C VAL A 59 -12.56 40.61 9.63
N LEU A 60 -11.88 41.32 10.55
CA LEU A 60 -12.42 42.52 11.20
C LEU A 60 -12.66 43.69 10.22
N ALA A 61 -11.85 43.80 9.15
CA ALA A 61 -12.05 44.82 8.10
C ALA A 61 -13.26 44.49 7.21
N LEU A 62 -13.49 43.21 6.90
CA LEU A 62 -14.67 42.74 6.16
C LEU A 62 -15.96 42.89 6.99
N GLU A 63 -15.90 42.68 8.30
CA GLU A 63 -17.06 42.88 9.19
C GLU A 63 -17.42 44.36 9.40
N HIS A 64 -16.51 45.30 9.10
CA HIS A 64 -16.76 46.73 9.28
C HIS A 64 -17.38 47.42 8.03
N GLU A 65 -17.36 46.79 6.86
CA GLU A 65 -17.97 47.35 5.63
C GLU A 65 -19.47 47.01 5.47
N ASP A 66 -20.02 46.03 6.18
CA ASP A 66 -21.41 45.56 6.01
C ASP A 66 -22.46 46.25 6.91
N GLY A 67 -22.14 47.42 7.48
CA GLY A 67 -22.96 47.99 8.55
C GLY A 67 -23.09 49.51 8.63
N THR A 68 -23.54 50.21 7.58
CA THR A 68 -24.21 51.53 7.71
C THR A 68 -25.11 51.93 6.51
N GLY A 69 -26.44 51.77 6.67
CA GLY A 69 -27.48 52.81 6.50
C GLY A 69 -27.76 53.51 5.15
N GLU A 70 -28.90 53.15 4.56
CA GLU A 70 -29.93 53.97 3.86
C GLU A 70 -29.81 55.52 3.85
N GLN A 71 -29.97 56.18 2.69
CA GLN A 71 -31.23 56.80 2.19
C GLN A 71 -31.03 57.98 1.19
N ALA A 72 -31.90 58.01 0.16
CA ALA A 72 -32.48 59.15 -0.57
C ALA A 72 -31.63 59.98 -1.57
N GLY A 73 -32.18 60.16 -2.78
CA GLY A 73 -31.83 61.29 -3.66
C GLY A 73 -32.10 61.09 -5.15
N THR A 74 -33.17 61.71 -5.63
CA THR A 74 -33.61 61.92 -7.03
C THR A 74 -32.55 62.49 -7.98
N GLY A 75 -32.59 62.16 -9.28
CA GLY A 75 -32.00 63.00 -10.33
C GLY A 75 -31.71 62.33 -11.68
N GLU A 76 -32.62 62.54 -12.64
CA GLU A 76 -32.40 62.88 -14.06
C GLU A 76 -31.42 62.06 -14.97
N ASN A 77 -32.00 61.56 -16.07
CA ASN A 77 -31.37 61.25 -17.38
C ASN A 77 -31.01 62.58 -18.11
N PRO A 78 -30.18 62.68 -19.19
CA PRO A 78 -30.23 61.80 -20.39
C PRO A 78 -28.94 61.64 -21.27
N GLY A 79 -29.04 60.79 -22.31
CA GLY A 79 -28.33 60.89 -23.60
C GLY A 79 -27.03 60.06 -23.71
N GLU A 80 -26.61 59.47 -24.83
CA GLU A 80 -27.08 59.41 -26.22
C GLU A 80 -26.09 58.50 -27.01
N GLY A 81 -26.56 57.77 -28.02
CA GLY A 81 -25.75 57.18 -29.13
C GLY A 81 -24.99 55.88 -28.83
N GLY A 82 -24.92 54.87 -29.68
CA GLY A 82 -25.32 54.73 -31.09
C GLY A 82 -25.06 53.28 -31.55
N GLU A 83 -25.72 52.92 -32.65
CA GLU A 83 -25.88 51.59 -33.25
C GLU A 83 -24.59 50.97 -33.83
N ASP A 84 -24.50 49.63 -33.90
CA ASP A 84 -24.41 48.90 -35.18
C ASP A 84 -24.36 47.36 -35.05
N ALA A 85 -25.39 46.73 -35.64
CA ALA A 85 -25.46 45.53 -36.49
C ALA A 85 -24.57 44.28 -36.27
N GLN A 86 -25.18 43.09 -36.13
CA GLN A 86 -25.45 42.11 -37.22
C GLN A 86 -25.97 40.75 -36.69
N GLU A 87 -26.98 40.21 -37.39
CA GLU A 87 -27.59 38.89 -37.20
C GLU A 87 -26.69 37.73 -37.69
N ALA A 88 -26.77 36.59 -37.00
CA ALA A 88 -26.67 35.27 -37.62
C ALA A 88 -27.52 34.23 -36.85
N VAL A 89 -28.32 33.49 -37.61
CA VAL A 89 -29.39 32.56 -37.23
C VAL A 89 -28.83 31.17 -36.90
N THR A 90 -29.46 30.43 -35.95
CA THR A 90 -29.84 28.99 -36.03
C THR A 90 -30.38 28.54 -34.66
N GLU A 91 -31.69 28.34 -34.54
CA GLU A 91 -32.43 27.07 -34.69
C GLU A 91 -32.69 26.41 -33.32
N GLN A 92 -33.90 26.61 -32.81
CA GLN A 92 -34.41 25.98 -31.59
C GLN A 92 -35.07 24.63 -31.93
N VAL A 93 -34.68 23.58 -31.22
CA VAL A 93 -35.45 22.34 -31.06
C VAL A 93 -35.43 21.97 -29.56
N PRO A 94 -36.57 21.56 -28.96
CA PRO A 94 -36.78 21.66 -27.51
C PRO A 94 -36.30 20.41 -26.76
N VAL A 95 -35.61 20.60 -25.63
CA VAL A 95 -35.38 19.52 -24.66
C VAL A 95 -36.45 19.59 -23.59
N VAL A 96 -37.24 18.51 -23.57
CA VAL A 96 -38.28 18.17 -22.61
C VAL A 96 -37.73 18.24 -21.18
N GLY A 97 -38.48 18.92 -20.31
CA GLY A 97 -38.08 19.22 -18.94
C GLY A 97 -37.90 17.99 -18.06
N PHE A 98 -36.78 17.97 -17.33
CA PHE A 98 -36.62 17.19 -16.11
C PHE A 98 -36.90 18.13 -14.94
N ALA A 99 -37.99 17.88 -14.22
CA ALA A 99 -38.43 18.65 -13.08
C ALA A 99 -37.50 18.39 -11.88
N GLY A 100 -37.00 19.47 -11.25
CA GLY A 100 -36.39 19.42 -9.93
C GLY A 100 -34.99 20.02 -9.81
N ARG A 101 -34.81 21.31 -10.10
CA ARG A 101 -33.72 22.09 -9.50
C ARG A 101 -34.34 23.12 -8.57
N LYS A 102 -34.15 22.94 -7.27
CA LYS A 102 -34.39 24.02 -6.29
C LYS A 102 -33.33 25.11 -6.53
N SER A 103 -33.73 26.37 -6.42
CA SER A 103 -32.80 27.49 -6.62
C SER A 103 -31.72 27.49 -5.52
N MET A 104 -30.53 28.00 -5.82
CA MET A 104 -29.43 28.12 -4.84
C MET A 104 -29.86 28.84 -3.56
N GLN A 105 -30.80 29.78 -3.66
CA GLN A 105 -31.38 30.47 -2.50
C GLN A 105 -32.23 29.56 -1.61
N GLU A 106 -32.91 28.56 -2.17
CA GLU A 106 -33.67 27.57 -1.40
C GLU A 106 -32.74 26.53 -0.74
N VAL A 107 -31.61 26.22 -1.38
CA VAL A 107 -30.53 25.39 -0.80
C VAL A 107 -29.87 26.11 0.37
N GLU A 108 -29.54 27.40 0.22
CA GLU A 108 -28.96 28.25 1.27
C GLU A 108 -29.92 28.37 2.47
N ARG A 109 -31.22 28.54 2.21
CA ARG A 109 -32.25 28.60 3.27
C ARG A 109 -32.35 27.28 4.04
N LEU A 110 -32.32 26.15 3.36
CA LEU A 110 -32.35 24.83 3.99
C LEU A 110 -31.09 24.56 4.83
N TYR A 111 -29.95 25.10 4.42
CA TYR A 111 -28.67 25.01 5.15
C TYR A 111 -28.68 25.87 6.43
N GLN A 112 -29.35 27.03 6.40
CA GLN A 112 -29.50 27.90 7.58
C GLN A 112 -30.61 27.42 8.53
N GLU A 113 -31.70 26.84 8.00
CA GLU A 113 -32.82 26.30 8.80
C GLU A 113 -32.46 24.98 9.50
N ASN A 114 -31.64 24.12 8.88
CA ASN A 114 -31.21 22.84 9.46
C ASN A 114 -29.70 22.88 9.74
N LYS A 115 -29.33 23.27 10.97
CA LYS A 115 -27.95 23.24 11.47
C LYS A 115 -27.40 21.81 11.58
N LEU A 116 -27.18 21.16 10.46
CA LEU A 116 -26.53 19.86 10.37
C LEU A 116 -25.06 20.10 10.02
N THR A 117 -24.19 19.57 10.86
CA THR A 117 -22.73 19.60 10.75
C THR A 117 -22.24 18.28 10.16
N ALA A 118 -20.99 18.20 9.71
CA ALA A 118 -20.40 16.95 9.18
C ALA A 118 -20.43 15.79 10.19
N SER A 119 -20.61 16.08 11.48
CA SER A 119 -20.83 15.11 12.57
C SER A 119 -22.28 14.62 12.69
N ASP A 120 -23.24 15.19 11.96
CA ASP A 120 -24.63 14.74 11.91
C ASP A 120 -24.91 13.81 10.71
N LEU A 121 -23.88 13.52 9.90
CA LEU A 121 -23.87 12.44 8.92
C LEU A 121 -23.20 11.21 9.54
N ASP A 122 -23.80 10.68 10.61
CA ASP A 122 -23.48 9.34 11.09
C ASP A 122 -23.95 8.34 10.03
N PHE A 123 -23.02 7.91 9.20
CA PHE A 123 -23.15 6.87 8.17
C PHE A 123 -23.52 5.48 8.74
N TRP A 124 -23.85 5.39 10.02
CA TRP A 124 -24.03 4.17 10.81
C TRP A 124 -25.47 3.69 10.94
N ASP A 125 -26.49 4.47 10.54
CA ASP A 125 -27.90 4.10 10.75
C ASP A 125 -28.56 3.36 9.56
N MET A 126 -27.77 2.89 8.59
CA MET A 126 -28.28 2.09 7.45
C MET A 126 -28.10 0.57 7.63
N TYR A 127 -27.45 0.14 8.71
CA TYR A 127 -27.33 -1.27 9.06
C TYR A 127 -28.11 -1.52 10.35
N PRO A 128 -29.16 -2.37 10.35
CA PRO A 128 -29.90 -2.63 11.57
C PRO A 128 -28.97 -3.26 12.62
N GLU A 129 -28.94 -2.67 13.81
CA GLU A 129 -28.25 -3.23 14.97
C GLU A 129 -28.80 -4.62 15.30
N LYS A 130 -27.88 -5.50 15.69
CA LYS A 130 -28.07 -6.94 15.82
C LYS A 130 -28.78 -7.35 17.12
N GLU A 131 -29.85 -6.65 17.50
CA GLU A 131 -30.68 -6.96 18.68
C GLU A 131 -32.21 -6.94 18.43
N GLU A 132 -32.70 -6.51 17.26
CA GLU A 132 -34.14 -6.63 16.91
C GLU A 132 -34.53 -7.91 16.14
N LEU A 133 -33.62 -8.88 15.99
CA LEU A 133 -33.95 -10.21 15.45
C LEU A 133 -34.25 -11.26 16.55
N ALA A 134 -34.29 -10.87 17.83
CA ALA A 134 -34.50 -11.78 18.96
C ALA A 134 -35.82 -11.59 19.73
N ALA A 135 -36.70 -10.69 19.28
CA ALA A 135 -37.99 -10.43 19.92
C ALA A 135 -39.16 -10.66 18.94
N GLY A 136 -39.36 -11.92 18.55
CA GLY A 136 -40.44 -12.25 17.62
C GLY A 136 -40.71 -13.74 17.43
N ILE A 137 -40.47 -14.58 18.44
CA ILE A 137 -40.95 -15.98 18.41
C ILE A 137 -42.07 -16.10 19.43
N GLY A 138 -43.25 -15.66 19.02
CA GLY A 138 -44.52 -16.04 19.63
C GLY A 138 -44.87 -17.47 19.23
N ALA A 139 -45.23 -18.29 20.22
CA ALA A 139 -45.76 -19.63 20.03
C ALA A 139 -47.01 -19.64 19.15
N GLY A 140 -47.12 -20.62 18.25
CA GLY A 140 -48.33 -20.86 17.45
C GLY A 140 -48.18 -21.94 16.37
N ASP A 141 -48.56 -23.16 16.73
CA ASP A 141 -49.06 -24.31 15.96
C ASP A 141 -48.93 -24.42 14.41
N ALA A 142 -48.27 -25.52 14.03
CA ALA A 142 -48.71 -26.58 13.10
C ALA A 142 -49.30 -26.30 11.70
N ALA A 143 -48.66 -27.00 10.73
CA ALA A 143 -49.19 -27.65 9.52
C ALA A 143 -49.03 -26.92 8.17
N GLY A 144 -48.45 -27.64 7.20
CA GLY A 144 -48.67 -27.40 5.77
C GLY A 144 -47.44 -27.54 4.88
N ALA A 145 -47.40 -28.59 4.07
CA ALA A 145 -46.38 -28.90 3.07
C ALA A 145 -46.33 -27.91 1.89
N GLY A 146 -45.18 -27.81 1.21
CA GLY A 146 -45.13 -27.35 -0.19
C GLY A 146 -43.86 -26.59 -0.62
N ASN A 147 -42.88 -27.34 -1.13
CA ASN A 147 -41.88 -27.03 -2.17
C ASN A 147 -41.81 -25.59 -2.76
N THR A 148 -40.62 -24.95 -2.76
CA THR A 148 -39.79 -24.59 -3.95
C THR A 148 -38.62 -23.66 -3.59
N GLY A 149 -37.43 -23.94 -4.13
CA GLY A 149 -36.52 -22.90 -4.65
C GLY A 149 -35.48 -22.25 -3.72
N ASN A 150 -34.24 -22.71 -3.85
CA ASN A 150 -32.97 -21.97 -3.85
C ASN A 150 -32.83 -20.71 -2.96
N THR A 151 -31.89 -20.73 -2.01
CA THR A 151 -30.86 -19.70 -1.76
C THR A 151 -30.11 -20.00 -0.46
N GLY A 152 -28.79 -19.82 -0.46
CA GLY A 152 -28.01 -19.70 0.78
C GLY A 152 -26.89 -20.72 0.94
N ASN A 153 -25.76 -20.48 0.28
CA ASN A 153 -24.48 -21.05 0.73
C ASN A 153 -23.40 -19.97 0.69
N ALA A 154 -23.44 -19.06 1.66
CA ALA A 154 -22.37 -18.08 1.93
C ALA A 154 -22.00 -18.01 3.42
N GLY A 155 -22.77 -18.66 4.30
CA GLY A 155 -22.55 -18.61 5.77
C GLY A 155 -21.89 -19.85 6.38
N ILE A 156 -21.80 -20.97 5.65
CA ILE A 156 -21.21 -22.23 6.16
C ILE A 156 -19.71 -22.33 5.83
N ALA A 157 -19.28 -21.79 4.68
CA ALA A 157 -17.89 -21.87 4.23
C ALA A 157 -16.91 -21.09 5.14
N ALA A 158 -17.27 -19.90 5.61
CA ALA A 158 -16.40 -19.07 6.45
C ALA A 158 -16.17 -19.66 7.86
N GLY A 159 -17.10 -20.48 8.37
CA GLY A 159 -16.94 -21.21 9.63
C GLY A 159 -16.03 -22.43 9.46
N GLU A 160 -16.20 -23.19 8.38
CA GLU A 160 -15.40 -24.38 8.08
C GLU A 160 -13.94 -24.05 7.70
N GLU A 161 -13.68 -22.93 7.03
CA GLU A 161 -12.31 -22.49 6.71
C GLU A 161 -11.53 -22.00 7.94
N LYS A 162 -12.18 -21.24 8.83
CA LYS A 162 -11.58 -20.84 10.11
C LYS A 162 -11.21 -22.05 10.97
N ASP A 163 -12.05 -23.08 10.97
CA ASP A 163 -11.83 -24.32 11.73
C ASP A 163 -10.69 -25.18 11.14
N LYS A 164 -10.55 -25.21 9.80
CA LYS A 164 -9.44 -25.90 9.12
C LYS A 164 -8.09 -25.21 9.35
N ALA A 165 -8.02 -23.88 9.18
CA ALA A 165 -6.77 -23.14 9.36
C ALA A 165 -6.26 -23.22 10.81
N ALA A 166 -7.17 -23.13 11.80
CA ALA A 166 -6.83 -23.31 13.21
C ALA A 166 -6.27 -24.72 13.49
N ARG A 167 -6.90 -25.76 12.93
CA ARG A 167 -6.40 -27.14 13.06
C ARG A 167 -5.02 -27.31 12.40
N TYR A 168 -4.80 -26.76 11.21
CA TYR A 168 -3.50 -26.83 10.55
C TYR A 168 -2.41 -26.07 11.31
N ASP A 169 -2.73 -24.93 11.91
CA ASP A 169 -1.80 -24.19 12.78
C ASP A 169 -1.41 -25.03 14.01
N GLU A 170 -2.37 -25.68 14.67
CA GLU A 170 -2.11 -26.54 15.82
C GLU A 170 -1.31 -27.78 15.43
N GLU A 171 -1.66 -28.45 14.34
CA GLU A 171 -0.94 -29.63 13.84
C GLU A 171 0.48 -29.28 13.37
N ALA A 172 0.67 -28.13 12.70
CA ALA A 172 2.00 -27.66 12.30
C ALA A 172 2.86 -27.30 13.51
N LYS A 173 2.29 -26.66 14.53
CA LYS A 173 3.00 -26.38 15.80
C LYS A 173 3.37 -27.66 16.53
N ALA A 174 2.45 -28.62 16.63
CA ALA A 174 2.73 -29.91 17.26
C ALA A 174 3.84 -30.68 16.53
N LEU A 175 3.82 -30.66 15.19
CA LEU A 175 4.88 -31.24 14.37
C LEU A 175 6.22 -30.51 14.58
N ALA A 176 6.20 -29.17 14.62
CA ALA A 176 7.40 -28.37 14.91
C ALA A 176 7.99 -28.70 16.28
N GLU A 177 7.17 -28.80 17.32
CA GLU A 177 7.63 -29.20 18.66
C GLU A 177 8.15 -30.64 18.72
N GLU A 178 7.59 -31.55 17.91
CA GLU A 178 8.07 -32.93 17.83
C GLU A 178 9.40 -33.04 17.07
N GLU A 179 9.53 -32.33 15.95
CA GLU A 179 10.75 -32.28 15.15
C GLU A 179 11.86 -31.51 15.86
N GLU A 180 11.57 -30.42 16.58
CA GLU A 180 12.56 -29.69 17.40
C GLU A 180 13.13 -30.59 18.51
N LYS A 181 12.30 -31.47 19.09
CA LYS A 181 12.75 -32.50 20.05
C LYS A 181 13.63 -33.58 19.40
N LYS A 182 13.52 -33.82 18.08
CA LYS A 182 14.35 -34.76 17.32
C LYS A 182 15.61 -34.10 16.72
N ALA A 183 15.52 -32.81 16.36
CA ALA A 183 16.60 -32.01 15.78
C ALA A 183 17.79 -31.79 16.72
N ALA A 184 17.64 -32.11 18.02
CA ALA A 184 18.77 -32.19 18.94
C ALA A 184 19.82 -33.26 18.54
N GLU A 185 19.52 -34.16 17.58
CA GLU A 185 20.42 -35.23 17.13
C GLU A 185 20.81 -35.18 15.63
N GLU A 186 20.15 -34.38 14.78
CA GLU A 186 20.39 -34.32 13.32
C GLU A 186 20.58 -32.89 12.78
N ASP A 187 21.41 -32.75 11.74
CA ASP A 187 21.77 -31.47 11.10
C ASP A 187 20.61 -30.93 10.22
N PRO A 188 19.94 -29.81 10.60
CA PRO A 188 18.76 -29.29 9.90
C PRO A 188 19.01 -28.91 8.44
N SER A 189 20.27 -28.71 8.05
CA SER A 189 20.63 -28.38 6.66
C SER A 189 20.47 -29.55 5.67
N LYS A 190 20.26 -30.77 6.16
CA LYS A 190 20.29 -32.00 5.34
C LYS A 190 19.02 -32.84 5.39
N ASP A 191 18.04 -32.47 6.19
CA ASP A 191 16.83 -33.27 6.40
C ASP A 191 15.74 -33.03 5.34
N GLY A 192 15.86 -31.94 4.55
CA GLY A 192 14.86 -31.53 3.57
C GLY A 192 13.53 -31.07 4.18
N LYS A 193 13.46 -30.94 5.51
CA LYS A 193 12.28 -30.47 6.26
C LYS A 193 12.45 -29.04 6.72
N HIS A 194 13.67 -28.53 6.83
CA HIS A 194 13.93 -27.15 7.22
C HIS A 194 14.35 -26.28 6.02
N THR A 195 14.06 -24.99 6.14
CA THR A 195 14.55 -23.96 5.24
C THR A 195 15.35 -22.92 6.03
N LEU A 196 16.44 -22.43 5.46
CA LEU A 196 17.23 -21.36 6.06
C LEU A 196 16.57 -20.00 5.83
N LEU A 197 16.38 -19.24 6.89
CA LEU A 197 16.04 -17.82 6.86
C LEU A 197 17.27 -17.00 7.20
N THR A 198 17.43 -15.87 6.52
CA THR A 198 18.43 -14.85 6.83
C THR A 198 17.66 -13.58 7.16
N TYR A 199 17.88 -13.05 8.35
CA TYR A 199 17.25 -11.83 8.85
C TYR A 199 17.99 -10.59 8.36
N ALA A 200 17.33 -9.43 8.45
CA ALA A 200 17.92 -8.13 8.13
C ALA A 200 19.21 -7.81 8.91
N ASP A 201 19.39 -8.35 10.12
CA ASP A 201 20.61 -8.18 10.93
C ASP A 201 21.74 -9.17 10.56
N GLY A 202 21.51 -10.02 9.56
CA GLY A 202 22.44 -11.05 9.08
C GLY A 202 22.43 -12.32 9.92
N THR A 203 21.57 -12.44 10.93
CA THR A 203 21.39 -13.69 11.66
C THR A 203 20.66 -14.72 10.79
N GLU A 204 20.90 -16.00 11.09
CA GLU A 204 20.33 -17.11 10.34
C GLU A 204 19.55 -18.05 11.27
N GLU A 205 18.41 -18.55 10.81
CA GLU A 205 17.59 -19.53 11.53
C GLU A 205 17.07 -20.60 10.57
N TRP A 206 17.22 -21.87 10.95
CA TRP A 206 16.55 -22.98 10.28
C TRP A 206 15.13 -23.11 10.82
N VAL A 207 14.14 -22.98 9.93
CA VAL A 207 12.72 -23.09 10.28
C VAL A 207 12.08 -24.27 9.58
N LEU A 208 11.19 -24.96 10.29
CA LEU A 208 10.49 -26.11 9.73
C LEU A 208 9.54 -25.66 8.61
N ILE A 209 9.59 -26.37 7.49
CA ILE A 209 8.67 -26.21 6.38
C ILE A 209 7.32 -26.80 6.79
N ASN A 210 6.27 -25.98 6.74
CA ASN A 210 4.91 -26.38 7.07
C ASN A 210 4.36 -27.29 5.95
N PRO A 211 4.05 -28.57 6.24
CA PRO A 211 3.57 -29.51 5.22
C PRO A 211 2.15 -29.24 4.73
N TYR A 212 1.39 -28.37 5.42
CA TYR A 212 0.01 -28.02 5.04
C TYR A 212 -0.05 -26.88 4.02
N LEU A 213 1.07 -26.21 3.75
CA LEU A 213 1.17 -25.22 2.69
C LEU A 213 1.56 -25.89 1.38
N GLU A 214 0.99 -25.43 0.26
CA GLU A 214 1.33 -25.94 -1.06
C GLU A 214 2.80 -25.64 -1.37
N GLN A 215 3.62 -26.69 -1.48
CA GLN A 215 5.03 -26.56 -1.83
C GLN A 215 5.20 -26.15 -3.29
N ASN A 216 6.26 -25.41 -3.59
CA ASN A 216 6.59 -25.12 -4.98
C ASN A 216 7.09 -26.40 -5.69
N THR A 217 6.78 -26.51 -6.98
CA THR A 217 7.17 -27.66 -7.81
C THR A 217 8.04 -27.21 -8.99
N TYR A 218 8.73 -26.08 -8.84
CA TYR A 218 9.54 -25.52 -9.92
C TYR A 218 10.78 -26.39 -10.15
N ASP A 219 11.04 -26.71 -11.42
CA ASP A 219 12.32 -27.30 -11.82
C ASP A 219 13.31 -26.17 -12.04
N TYR A 220 14.14 -25.88 -11.04
CA TYR A 220 15.12 -24.80 -11.12
C TYR A 220 16.14 -24.96 -12.26
N THR A 221 16.30 -26.14 -12.85
CA THR A 221 17.15 -26.32 -14.05
C THR A 221 16.54 -25.68 -15.30
N LYS A 222 15.22 -25.39 -15.27
CA LYS A 222 14.50 -24.66 -16.30
C LYS A 222 14.58 -23.14 -16.12
N MET A 223 15.00 -22.65 -14.95
CA MET A 223 15.30 -21.23 -14.73
C MET A 223 16.66 -20.89 -15.33
N GLN A 224 16.67 -19.99 -16.31
CA GLN A 224 17.90 -19.63 -17.03
C GLN A 224 17.95 -18.13 -17.25
N MET A 225 19.07 -17.54 -16.85
CA MET A 225 19.43 -16.17 -17.22
C MET A 225 19.93 -16.15 -18.66
N ARG A 226 19.31 -15.35 -19.53
CA ARG A 226 19.77 -15.12 -20.91
C ARG A 226 19.75 -13.63 -21.23
N ALA A 227 20.90 -13.09 -21.66
CA ALA A 227 21.06 -11.66 -21.92
C ALA A 227 20.55 -10.81 -20.75
N ASP A 228 20.98 -11.19 -19.54
CA ASP A 228 20.67 -10.53 -18.27
C ASP A 228 19.17 -10.48 -17.92
N LYS A 229 18.38 -11.39 -18.52
CA LYS A 229 16.95 -11.56 -18.23
C LYS A 229 16.66 -12.98 -17.81
N MET A 230 15.99 -13.13 -16.67
CA MET A 230 15.56 -14.43 -16.18
C MET A 230 14.35 -14.91 -16.98
N ALA A 231 14.31 -16.21 -17.30
CA ALA A 231 13.15 -16.87 -17.87
C ALA A 231 13.06 -18.34 -17.46
N TYR A 232 11.84 -18.88 -17.40
CA TYR A 232 11.55 -20.28 -17.15
C TYR A 232 11.21 -20.99 -18.47
N TYR A 233 12.00 -21.99 -18.82
CA TYR A 233 11.91 -22.67 -20.13
C TYR A 233 11.28 -24.05 -20.04
N GLU A 234 10.31 -24.32 -20.90
CA GLU A 234 9.76 -25.65 -21.14
C GLU A 234 9.81 -25.98 -22.63
N ASP A 235 10.36 -27.16 -22.97
CA ASP A 235 10.54 -27.63 -24.35
C ASP A 235 11.21 -26.58 -25.28
N GLY A 236 12.14 -25.79 -24.72
CA GLY A 236 12.89 -24.76 -25.45
C GLY A 236 12.15 -23.44 -25.66
N ARG A 237 10.95 -23.26 -25.10
CA ARG A 237 10.17 -22.02 -25.12
C ARG A 237 10.12 -21.40 -23.73
N SER A 238 10.17 -20.07 -23.65
CA SER A 238 9.85 -19.38 -22.39
C SER A 238 8.37 -19.56 -22.11
N ILE A 239 8.04 -19.99 -20.90
CA ILE A 239 6.65 -20.06 -20.40
C ILE A 239 6.44 -19.15 -19.19
N SER A 240 7.47 -18.38 -18.82
CA SER A 240 7.34 -17.26 -17.89
C SER A 240 7.29 -15.94 -18.64
N TYR A 241 6.69 -14.94 -18.00
CA TYR A 241 6.56 -13.58 -18.47
C TYR A 241 7.56 -12.69 -17.75
N LEU A 242 8.29 -11.85 -18.48
CA LEU A 242 9.24 -10.91 -17.87
C LEU A 242 8.53 -9.60 -17.52
N GLY A 243 8.76 -9.08 -16.32
CA GLY A 243 8.16 -7.83 -15.86
C GLY A 243 9.12 -6.94 -15.07
N ALA A 244 8.69 -5.70 -14.85
CA ALA A 244 9.39 -4.74 -14.00
C ALA A 244 8.41 -4.12 -12.99
N ASP A 245 8.88 -3.81 -11.79
CA ASP A 245 8.10 -3.01 -10.84
C ASP A 245 8.68 -1.60 -10.69
N LEU A 246 7.79 -0.61 -10.69
CA LEU A 246 8.15 0.79 -10.89
C LEU A 246 7.39 1.71 -9.95
N SER A 247 8.08 2.74 -9.47
CA SER A 247 7.55 3.80 -8.61
C SER A 247 8.19 5.14 -8.96
N LYS A 248 7.82 6.22 -8.26
CA LYS A 248 8.50 7.53 -8.43
C LYS A 248 10.02 7.50 -8.28
N TYR A 249 10.58 6.50 -7.61
CA TYR A 249 12.03 6.39 -7.42
C TYR A 249 12.79 6.01 -8.69
N ASN A 250 12.11 5.48 -9.70
CA ASN A 250 12.70 5.17 -11.01
C ASN A 250 12.77 6.39 -11.95
N GLY A 251 12.25 7.55 -11.53
CA GLY A 251 12.40 8.81 -12.26
C GLY A 251 11.58 8.88 -13.54
N ASP A 252 12.23 9.18 -14.67
CA ASP A 252 11.57 9.23 -15.98
C ASP A 252 11.81 7.91 -16.72
N VAL A 253 10.72 7.24 -17.08
CA VAL A 253 10.75 5.90 -17.69
C VAL A 253 10.16 5.95 -19.10
N ASP A 254 10.86 5.32 -20.04
CA ASP A 254 10.41 5.07 -21.41
C ASP A 254 9.79 3.66 -21.50
N PHE A 255 8.46 3.61 -21.42
CA PHE A 255 7.68 2.37 -21.47
C PHE A 255 7.70 1.69 -22.84
N HIS A 256 7.93 2.43 -23.93
CA HIS A 256 8.10 1.83 -25.26
C HIS A 256 9.44 1.10 -25.33
N ALA A 257 10.52 1.72 -24.84
CA ALA A 257 11.82 1.06 -24.75
C ALA A 257 11.77 -0.18 -23.83
N LEU A 258 11.03 -0.12 -22.72
CA LEU A 258 10.77 -1.30 -21.87
C LEU A 258 10.08 -2.42 -22.65
N LYS A 259 8.99 -2.13 -23.36
CA LYS A 259 8.28 -3.14 -24.18
C LYS A 259 9.19 -3.73 -25.25
N GLU A 260 9.95 -2.90 -25.95
CA GLU A 260 10.91 -3.32 -27.00
C GLU A 260 12.06 -4.16 -26.43
N SER A 261 12.44 -3.92 -25.18
CA SER A 261 13.42 -4.73 -24.46
C SER A 261 12.87 -6.11 -24.07
N GLY A 262 11.57 -6.36 -24.20
CA GLY A 262 10.95 -7.64 -23.87
C GLY A 262 10.29 -7.69 -22.49
N ILE A 263 10.08 -6.55 -21.83
CA ILE A 263 9.15 -6.47 -20.70
C ILE A 263 7.73 -6.67 -21.22
N GLU A 264 6.99 -7.57 -20.60
CA GLU A 264 5.63 -7.94 -20.97
C GLU A 264 4.61 -7.25 -20.07
N PHE A 265 4.91 -7.16 -18.77
CA PHE A 265 4.07 -6.53 -17.75
C PHE A 265 4.84 -5.57 -16.84
N VAL A 266 4.11 -4.65 -16.19
CA VAL A 266 4.63 -3.78 -15.14
C VAL A 266 3.76 -3.82 -13.88
N MET A 267 4.39 -3.82 -12.71
CA MET A 267 3.72 -3.61 -11.42
C MET A 267 3.99 -2.18 -10.96
N LEU A 268 2.99 -1.30 -11.03
CA LEU A 268 3.16 0.11 -10.71
C LEU A 268 2.78 0.41 -9.26
N ARG A 269 3.62 1.17 -8.54
CA ARG A 269 3.24 1.64 -7.21
C ARG A 269 2.09 2.61 -7.34
N LEU A 270 0.92 2.24 -6.82
CA LEU A 270 -0.23 3.15 -6.80
C LEU A 270 -0.05 4.19 -5.71
N GLY A 271 0.37 3.74 -4.54
CA GLY A 271 0.51 4.60 -3.39
C GLY A 271 1.17 3.90 -2.22
N ALA A 272 1.23 4.65 -1.13
CA ALA A 272 1.81 4.20 0.12
C ALA A 272 1.03 4.79 1.30
N ARG A 273 0.97 4.05 2.40
CA ARG A 273 0.72 4.66 3.71
C ARG A 273 2.05 5.02 4.35
N GLY A 274 2.20 6.27 4.77
CA GLY A 274 3.44 6.76 5.36
C GLY A 274 3.79 6.02 6.65
N TYR A 275 4.99 5.44 6.71
CA TYR A 275 5.45 4.63 7.84
C TYR A 275 5.60 5.40 9.16
N GLY A 276 5.69 6.74 9.11
CA GLY A 276 5.67 7.61 10.30
C GLY A 276 4.37 8.40 10.48
N SER A 277 3.75 8.86 9.38
CA SER A 277 2.56 9.73 9.43
C SER A 277 1.24 8.95 9.50
N GLY A 278 1.21 7.71 9.02
CA GLY A 278 -0.01 6.94 8.83
C GLY A 278 -0.92 7.48 7.71
N GLN A 279 -0.47 8.48 6.93
CA GLN A 279 -1.27 9.07 5.86
C GLN A 279 -1.14 8.29 4.56
N ILE A 280 -2.25 8.11 3.85
CA ILE A 280 -2.27 7.55 2.50
C ILE A 280 -1.82 8.62 1.50
N LEU A 281 -0.91 8.25 0.61
CA LEU A 281 -0.35 9.10 -0.42
C LEU A 281 -0.39 8.36 -1.76
N LEU A 282 -0.83 9.04 -2.81
CA LEU A 282 -0.65 8.58 -4.19
C LEU A 282 0.83 8.69 -4.56
N ASP A 283 1.35 7.70 -5.28
CA ASP A 283 2.69 7.83 -5.87
C ASP A 283 2.67 8.93 -6.96
N GLU A 284 3.64 9.84 -6.89
CA GLU A 284 3.71 11.03 -7.73
C GLU A 284 3.80 10.71 -9.23
N LYS A 285 4.34 9.54 -9.58
CA LYS A 285 4.49 9.08 -10.97
C LYS A 285 3.41 8.09 -11.41
N PHE A 286 2.53 7.64 -10.51
CA PHE A 286 1.54 6.60 -10.82
C PHE A 286 0.68 6.93 -12.04
N GLU A 287 0.09 8.12 -12.06
CA GLU A 287 -0.80 8.57 -13.15
C GLU A 287 -0.06 8.65 -14.49
N GLU A 288 1.17 9.16 -14.47
CA GLU A 288 2.03 9.25 -15.64
C GLU A 288 2.39 7.85 -16.16
N TYR A 289 2.83 6.96 -15.27
CA TYR A 289 3.24 5.61 -15.59
C TYR A 289 2.08 4.75 -16.08
N MET A 290 0.91 4.86 -15.46
CA MET A 290 -0.29 4.14 -15.88
C MET A 290 -0.66 4.47 -17.33
N ASN A 291 -0.63 5.75 -17.70
CA ASN A 291 -0.92 6.17 -19.06
C ASN A 291 0.15 5.71 -20.05
N LYS A 292 1.43 5.93 -19.74
CA LYS A 292 2.55 5.52 -20.61
C LYS A 292 2.63 4.01 -20.80
N ALA A 293 2.43 3.22 -19.75
CA ALA A 293 2.41 1.77 -19.83
C ALA A 293 1.25 1.26 -20.71
N SER A 294 0.07 1.86 -20.56
CA SER A 294 -1.11 1.54 -21.36
C SER A 294 -0.89 1.88 -22.83
N GLU A 295 -0.33 3.05 -23.13
CA GLU A 295 0.04 3.48 -24.49
C GLU A 295 1.10 2.57 -25.13
N ALA A 296 2.04 2.06 -24.33
CA ALA A 296 3.05 1.10 -24.77
C ALA A 296 2.51 -0.33 -24.99
N GLY A 297 1.25 -0.61 -24.60
CA GLY A 297 0.66 -1.95 -24.70
C GLY A 297 1.30 -2.95 -23.75
N LEU A 298 1.74 -2.50 -22.57
CA LEU A 298 2.18 -3.35 -21.49
C LEU A 298 0.98 -3.84 -20.69
N ASP A 299 1.07 -5.06 -20.17
CA ASP A 299 0.16 -5.51 -19.12
C ASP A 299 0.47 -4.79 -17.81
N ILE A 300 -0.56 -4.43 -17.06
CA ILE A 300 -0.40 -3.54 -15.90
C ILE A 300 -1.04 -4.18 -14.68
N GLY A 301 -0.27 -4.28 -13.61
CA GLY A 301 -0.73 -4.53 -12.25
C GLY A 301 -0.29 -3.38 -11.36
N VAL A 302 -0.77 -3.39 -10.12
CA VAL A 302 -0.42 -2.34 -9.16
C VAL A 302 -0.05 -2.92 -7.82
N TYR A 303 0.75 -2.19 -7.05
CA TYR A 303 1.02 -2.53 -5.67
C TYR A 303 0.84 -1.32 -4.77
N PHE A 304 0.58 -1.60 -3.49
CA PHE A 304 0.41 -0.58 -2.48
C PHE A 304 1.28 -0.89 -1.27
N PHE A 305 2.18 0.03 -0.96
CA PHE A 305 3.06 -0.05 0.21
C PHE A 305 2.24 0.28 1.47
N SER A 306 1.87 -0.76 2.20
CA SER A 306 1.03 -0.69 3.39
C SER A 306 1.87 -0.45 4.64
N GLN A 307 1.35 0.45 5.46
CA GLN A 307 1.81 0.66 6.84
C GLN A 307 0.61 0.68 7.79
N ALA A 308 -0.45 -0.06 7.41
CA ALA A 308 -1.67 -0.21 8.17
C ALA A 308 -1.40 -0.98 9.47
N ILE A 309 -1.89 -0.45 10.59
CA ILE A 309 -1.80 -1.11 11.91
C ILE A 309 -3.12 -1.70 12.37
N THR A 310 -4.20 -1.50 11.62
CA THR A 310 -5.51 -2.10 11.90
C THR A 310 -6.17 -2.59 10.61
N ALA A 311 -7.17 -3.46 10.74
CA ALA A 311 -7.94 -3.95 9.59
C ALA A 311 -8.69 -2.79 8.90
N GLU A 312 -9.15 -1.80 9.65
CA GLU A 312 -9.80 -0.60 9.14
C GLU A 312 -8.83 0.22 8.28
N GLU A 313 -7.59 0.43 8.73
CA GLU A 313 -6.57 1.11 7.92
C GLU A 313 -6.26 0.35 6.61
N ALA A 314 -6.25 -0.99 6.63
CA ALA A 314 -6.10 -1.80 5.41
C ALA A 314 -7.32 -1.68 4.46
N VAL A 315 -8.52 -1.55 5.01
CA VAL A 315 -9.74 -1.28 4.22
C VAL A 315 -9.71 0.12 3.61
N GLU A 316 -9.20 1.13 4.33
CA GLU A 316 -8.98 2.47 3.77
C GLU A 316 -7.99 2.44 2.59
N GLU A 317 -6.86 1.73 2.73
CA GLU A 317 -5.85 1.58 1.69
C GLU A 317 -6.43 0.90 0.44
N SER A 318 -7.13 -0.22 0.62
CA SER A 318 -7.77 -0.92 -0.49
C SER A 318 -8.90 -0.11 -1.14
N ASN A 319 -9.70 0.62 -0.36
CA ASN A 319 -10.72 1.53 -0.92
C ASN A 319 -10.09 2.67 -1.72
N PHE A 320 -8.96 3.21 -1.27
CA PHE A 320 -8.21 4.21 -2.02
C PHE A 320 -7.76 3.66 -3.37
N ILE A 321 -7.19 2.45 -3.40
CA ILE A 321 -6.82 1.75 -4.65
C ILE A 321 -8.03 1.60 -5.57
N ILE A 322 -9.15 1.07 -5.06
CA ILE A 322 -10.36 0.83 -5.85
C ILE A 322 -10.89 2.13 -6.47
N GLN A 323 -10.89 3.23 -5.70
CA GLN A 323 -11.32 4.54 -6.18
C GLN A 323 -10.37 5.07 -7.26
N THR A 324 -9.06 4.95 -7.07
CA THR A 324 -8.05 5.41 -8.05
C THR A 324 -8.08 4.59 -9.34
N LEU A 325 -8.38 3.29 -9.26
CA LEU A 325 -8.50 2.40 -10.41
C LEU A 325 -9.87 2.46 -11.10
N THR A 326 -10.83 3.23 -10.56
CA THR A 326 -12.12 3.41 -11.21
C THR A 326 -11.91 3.98 -12.62
N GLU A 327 -12.51 3.34 -13.63
CA GLU A 327 -12.35 3.63 -15.06
C GLU A 327 -10.98 3.28 -15.68
N ARG A 328 -10.09 2.63 -14.94
CA ARG A 328 -8.81 2.12 -15.45
C ARG A 328 -8.85 0.60 -15.54
N ASN A 329 -8.32 0.07 -16.63
CA ASN A 329 -8.22 -1.38 -16.79
C ASN A 329 -6.81 -1.84 -16.44
N ILE A 330 -6.70 -2.71 -15.44
CA ILE A 330 -5.49 -3.46 -15.13
C ILE A 330 -5.71 -4.93 -15.51
N THR A 331 -4.65 -5.58 -15.97
CA THR A 331 -4.66 -7.00 -16.35
C THR A 331 -3.97 -7.85 -15.29
N TYR A 332 -2.95 -7.31 -14.63
CA TYR A 332 -2.20 -7.99 -13.57
C TYR A 332 -2.76 -7.68 -12.17
N PRO A 333 -2.33 -8.44 -11.15
CA PRO A 333 -2.89 -8.35 -9.79
C PRO A 333 -2.71 -7.00 -9.09
N VAL A 334 -3.46 -6.82 -8.01
CA VAL A 334 -3.23 -5.79 -6.99
C VAL A 334 -2.46 -6.43 -5.84
N ALA A 335 -1.20 -6.06 -5.69
CA ALA A 335 -0.31 -6.61 -4.65
C ALA A 335 -0.36 -5.79 -3.35
N PHE A 336 -0.48 -6.51 -2.24
CA PHE A 336 -0.30 -5.99 -0.90
C PHE A 336 1.17 -6.10 -0.51
N ASP A 337 1.84 -4.96 -0.41
CA ASP A 337 3.24 -4.86 -0.01
C ASP A 337 3.29 -4.32 1.43
N MET A 338 3.58 -5.20 2.38
CA MET A 338 3.82 -4.82 3.76
C MET A 338 5.21 -5.30 4.14
N GLU A 339 6.07 -4.38 4.54
CA GLU A 339 7.46 -4.67 4.84
C GLU A 339 8.00 -3.75 5.95
N TYR A 340 9.18 -4.12 6.45
CA TYR A 340 9.97 -3.25 7.32
C TYR A 340 10.64 -2.14 6.51
N VAL A 341 10.77 -0.97 7.12
CA VAL A 341 11.54 0.13 6.53
C VAL A 341 12.99 -0.01 6.96
N GLN A 342 13.89 -0.19 5.99
CA GLN A 342 15.30 -0.29 6.31
C GLN A 342 15.81 0.99 6.98
N ASN A 343 16.59 0.83 8.05
CA ASN A 343 17.23 1.91 8.80
C ASN A 343 16.28 2.92 9.47
N ASP A 344 14.98 2.62 9.56
CA ASP A 344 14.00 3.45 10.27
C ASP A 344 13.01 2.55 11.02
N LYS A 345 12.15 3.15 11.85
CA LYS A 345 11.10 2.43 12.56
C LYS A 345 9.79 2.51 11.81
N ALA A 346 9.31 1.37 11.33
CA ALA A 346 8.03 1.24 10.67
C ALA A 346 6.88 1.11 11.68
N ARG A 347 5.68 1.59 11.32
CA ARG A 347 4.48 1.44 12.16
C ARG A 347 4.09 -0.02 12.36
N VAL A 348 4.28 -0.83 11.33
CA VAL A 348 3.90 -2.25 11.32
C VAL A 348 4.71 -3.11 12.29
N GLU A 349 5.85 -2.61 12.80
CA GLU A 349 6.66 -3.31 13.82
C GLU A 349 5.93 -3.49 15.16
N ILE A 350 4.90 -2.68 15.45
CA ILE A 350 4.13 -2.82 16.69
C ILE A 350 3.21 -4.04 16.69
N LEU A 351 2.94 -4.58 15.50
CA LEU A 351 1.96 -5.64 15.31
C LEU A 351 2.59 -7.01 15.55
N SER A 352 1.83 -7.88 16.21
CA SER A 352 2.08 -9.31 16.23
C SER A 352 1.87 -9.94 14.85
N LYS A 353 2.37 -11.16 14.66
CA LYS A 353 2.16 -11.97 13.46
C LYS A 353 0.67 -12.12 13.11
N GLU A 354 -0.15 -12.38 14.12
CA GLU A 354 -1.60 -12.54 13.96
C GLU A 354 -2.28 -11.23 13.54
N GLU A 355 -1.85 -10.09 14.09
CA GLU A 355 -2.35 -8.77 13.70
C GLU A 355 -1.93 -8.42 12.26
N LYS A 356 -0.66 -8.60 11.88
CA LYS A 356 -0.19 -8.43 10.48
C LYS A 356 -1.01 -9.30 9.53
N THR A 357 -1.28 -10.56 9.91
CA THR A 357 -2.11 -11.48 9.12
C THR A 357 -3.54 -10.97 8.97
N ALA A 358 -4.13 -10.41 10.03
CA ALA A 358 -5.49 -9.86 9.99
C ALA A 358 -5.57 -8.61 9.10
N VAL A 359 -4.58 -7.73 9.17
CA VAL A 359 -4.46 -6.54 8.31
C VAL A 359 -4.32 -6.96 6.83
N ALA A 360 -3.40 -7.88 6.54
CA ALA A 360 -3.21 -8.40 5.18
C ALA A 360 -4.51 -9.03 4.63
N ARG A 361 -5.17 -9.88 5.43
CA ARG A 361 -6.45 -10.49 5.04
C ARG A 361 -7.50 -9.44 4.71
N ALA A 362 -7.68 -8.42 5.57
CA ALA A 362 -8.69 -7.39 5.36
C ALA A 362 -8.48 -6.64 4.04
N PHE A 363 -7.22 -6.29 3.72
CA PHE A 363 -6.87 -5.69 2.43
C PHE A 363 -7.21 -6.62 1.26
N LEU A 364 -6.73 -7.87 1.31
CA LEU A 364 -6.86 -8.83 0.21
C LEU A 364 -8.31 -9.23 -0.05
N GLU A 365 -9.11 -9.41 1.00
CA GLU A 365 -10.56 -9.69 0.90
C GLU A 365 -11.30 -8.52 0.24
N ASN A 366 -11.00 -7.27 0.60
CA ASN A 366 -11.67 -6.10 0.03
C ASN A 366 -11.32 -5.91 -1.46
N ILE A 367 -10.04 -6.09 -1.83
CA ILE A 367 -9.59 -6.09 -3.24
C ILE A 367 -10.30 -7.19 -4.05
N LYS A 368 -10.39 -8.40 -3.50
CA LYS A 368 -11.11 -9.53 -4.12
C LYS A 368 -12.59 -9.22 -4.31
N ALA A 369 -13.23 -8.63 -3.30
CA ALA A 369 -14.64 -8.24 -3.34
C ALA A 369 -14.93 -7.16 -4.40
N ALA A 370 -13.97 -6.28 -4.67
CA ALA A 370 -14.04 -5.29 -5.74
C ALA A 370 -13.81 -5.87 -7.16
N GLY A 371 -13.52 -7.17 -7.28
CA GLY A 371 -13.37 -7.86 -8.55
C GLY A 371 -11.94 -7.88 -9.11
N TYR A 372 -10.96 -7.38 -8.35
CA TYR A 372 -9.55 -7.47 -8.70
C TYR A 372 -8.93 -8.76 -8.18
N LYS A 373 -7.82 -9.19 -8.79
CA LYS A 373 -7.03 -10.33 -8.31
C LYS A 373 -6.07 -9.83 -7.21
N PRO A 374 -6.26 -10.18 -5.93
CA PRO A 374 -5.31 -9.85 -4.87
C PRO A 374 -4.05 -10.73 -4.93
N MET A 375 -2.92 -10.16 -4.51
CA MET A 375 -1.63 -10.84 -4.40
C MET A 375 -0.88 -10.35 -3.16
N ILE A 376 -0.06 -11.20 -2.55
CA ILE A 376 0.78 -10.84 -1.40
C ILE A 376 2.21 -10.68 -1.88
N TYR A 377 2.83 -9.53 -1.63
CA TYR A 377 4.25 -9.32 -1.81
C TYR A 377 5.00 -9.55 -0.50
N GLY A 378 6.21 -10.09 -0.58
CA GLY A 378 7.11 -10.11 0.56
C GLY A 378 8.40 -10.88 0.34
N THR A 379 9.39 -10.59 1.19
CA THR A 379 10.61 -11.37 1.26
C THR A 379 10.35 -12.76 1.83
N LYS A 380 11.27 -13.70 1.61
CA LYS A 380 11.21 -15.04 2.22
C LYS A 380 11.05 -14.98 3.75
N GLU A 381 11.78 -14.09 4.41
CA GLU A 381 11.68 -13.86 5.86
C GLU A 381 10.28 -13.42 6.23
N TRP A 382 9.78 -12.38 5.55
CA TRP A 382 8.47 -11.78 5.83
C TRP A 382 7.34 -12.81 5.69
N LEU A 383 7.31 -13.51 4.55
CA LEU A 383 6.26 -14.47 4.24
C LEU A 383 6.22 -15.64 5.26
N ILE A 384 7.38 -16.09 5.75
CA ILE A 384 7.45 -17.25 6.65
C ILE A 384 7.26 -16.85 8.12
N LYS A 385 7.86 -15.74 8.56
CA LYS A 385 7.90 -15.38 9.98
C LYS A 385 6.86 -14.35 10.37
N GLU A 386 6.62 -13.34 9.53
CA GLU A 386 5.85 -12.16 9.91
C GLU A 386 4.36 -12.27 9.65
N ILE A 387 3.95 -13.16 8.75
CA ILE A 387 2.54 -13.44 8.46
C ILE A 387 2.24 -14.93 8.57
N ASN A 388 1.01 -15.27 8.89
CA ASN A 388 0.55 -16.65 8.92
C ASN A 388 -0.05 -17.03 7.55
N LEU A 389 0.74 -17.70 6.72
CA LEU A 389 0.34 -18.13 5.38
C LEU A 389 -0.78 -19.18 5.37
N THR A 390 -0.97 -19.99 6.43
CA THR A 390 -2.06 -20.99 6.46
C THR A 390 -3.44 -20.35 6.40
N LYS A 391 -3.50 -19.06 6.78
CA LYS A 391 -4.68 -18.21 6.77
C LYS A 391 -4.84 -17.45 5.44
N LEU A 392 -3.84 -17.47 4.57
CA LEU A 392 -3.74 -16.67 3.37
C LEU A 392 -3.52 -17.53 2.11
N THR A 393 -3.84 -18.83 2.16
CA THR A 393 -3.59 -19.80 1.09
C THR A 393 -4.35 -19.54 -0.21
N ASP A 394 -5.40 -18.73 -0.16
CA ASP A 394 -6.24 -18.39 -1.31
C ASP A 394 -5.67 -17.28 -2.19
N TYR A 395 -4.55 -16.68 -1.77
CA TYR A 395 -3.95 -15.52 -2.42
C TYR A 395 -2.64 -15.91 -3.09
N ASP A 396 -2.41 -15.34 -4.27
CA ASP A 396 -1.18 -15.57 -5.02
C ASP A 396 -0.03 -14.83 -4.34
N ILE A 397 1.20 -15.36 -4.49
CA ILE A 397 2.40 -14.81 -3.86
C ILE A 397 3.35 -14.22 -4.91
N TRP A 398 3.78 -12.99 -4.65
CA TRP A 398 4.91 -12.33 -5.29
C TRP A 398 6.10 -12.37 -4.32
N LEU A 399 7.03 -13.29 -4.58
CA LEU A 399 8.21 -13.49 -3.76
C LEU A 399 9.29 -12.46 -4.13
N SER A 400 9.83 -11.76 -3.13
CA SER A 400 11.07 -11.00 -3.27
C SER A 400 12.25 -11.80 -2.73
N GLN A 401 13.14 -12.24 -3.63
CA GLN A 401 14.34 -12.97 -3.25
C GLN A 401 15.42 -12.86 -4.34
N GLN A 402 16.37 -11.95 -4.13
CA GLN A 402 17.45 -11.66 -5.09
C GLN A 402 18.56 -12.71 -4.99
N LYS A 403 18.34 -13.86 -5.65
CA LYS A 403 19.27 -14.99 -5.75
C LYS A 403 19.22 -15.58 -7.15
N ASP A 404 20.29 -16.26 -7.57
CA ASP A 404 20.31 -16.98 -8.86
C ASP A 404 19.19 -18.04 -8.93
N ILE A 405 18.93 -18.71 -7.81
CA ILE A 405 17.88 -19.71 -7.63
C ILE A 405 17.18 -19.43 -6.30
N PRO A 406 15.84 -19.26 -6.28
CA PRO A 406 15.11 -19.03 -5.06
C PRO A 406 15.00 -20.34 -4.28
N ASP A 407 15.05 -20.25 -2.95
CA ASP A 407 14.96 -21.39 -2.02
C ASP A 407 13.72 -21.28 -1.12
N TYR A 408 12.73 -20.50 -1.55
CA TYR A 408 11.44 -20.39 -0.88
C TYR A 408 10.62 -21.69 -1.09
N PRO A 409 10.20 -22.39 -0.02
CA PRO A 409 9.67 -23.75 -0.13
C PRO A 409 8.23 -23.82 -0.64
N TYR A 410 7.46 -22.73 -0.54
CA TYR A 410 6.04 -22.72 -0.90
C TYR A 410 5.80 -22.16 -2.29
N LYS A 411 4.65 -22.46 -2.88
CA LYS A 411 4.27 -21.98 -4.21
C LYS A 411 4.18 -20.45 -4.26
N PHE A 412 4.67 -19.87 -5.36
CA PHE A 412 4.61 -18.44 -5.68
C PHE A 412 4.33 -18.27 -7.17
N GLN A 413 3.65 -17.20 -7.57
CA GLN A 413 3.24 -16.94 -8.96
C GLN A 413 4.12 -15.89 -9.63
N MET A 414 4.73 -15.01 -8.85
CA MET A 414 5.64 -13.99 -9.33
C MET A 414 6.90 -13.98 -8.46
N TRP A 415 8.04 -13.68 -9.06
CA TRP A 415 9.32 -13.64 -8.37
C TRP A 415 10.14 -12.43 -8.81
N GLN A 416 10.43 -11.53 -7.87
CA GLN A 416 11.41 -10.47 -8.00
C GLN A 416 12.80 -11.08 -7.77
N TYR A 417 13.52 -11.28 -8.86
CA TYR A 417 14.81 -11.99 -8.85
C TYR A 417 16.01 -11.06 -8.76
N THR A 418 15.84 -9.77 -9.04
CA THR A 418 16.88 -8.75 -8.90
C THR A 418 16.25 -7.38 -8.63
N THR A 419 16.96 -6.55 -7.87
CA THR A 419 16.70 -5.12 -7.68
C THR A 419 17.73 -4.23 -8.39
N GLU A 420 18.70 -4.85 -9.06
CA GLU A 420 19.83 -4.21 -9.74
C GLU A 420 19.78 -4.54 -11.25
N GLY A 421 18.57 -4.60 -11.81
CA GLY A 421 18.38 -4.82 -13.24
C GLY A 421 18.86 -3.62 -14.06
N ASP A 422 19.51 -3.89 -15.19
CA ASP A 422 19.84 -2.88 -16.21
C ASP A 422 19.02 -3.17 -17.47
N ILE A 423 18.09 -2.29 -17.79
CA ILE A 423 17.18 -2.48 -18.93
C ILE A 423 16.95 -1.17 -19.69
N PRO A 424 16.93 -1.22 -21.04
CA PRO A 424 16.59 -0.05 -21.83
C PRO A 424 15.24 0.55 -21.45
N GLY A 425 15.24 1.84 -21.12
CA GLY A 425 14.05 2.61 -20.78
C GLY A 425 13.98 3.10 -19.34
N VAL A 426 14.87 2.62 -18.46
CA VAL A 426 15.02 3.12 -17.08
C VAL A 426 16.46 3.55 -16.87
N GLU A 427 16.68 4.69 -16.22
CA GLU A 427 18.02 5.11 -15.80
C GLU A 427 18.32 4.56 -14.40
N GLY A 428 19.39 3.76 -14.30
CA GLY A 428 19.81 3.14 -13.04
C GLY A 428 19.14 1.79 -12.79
N ASP A 429 19.19 1.37 -11.54
CA ASP A 429 18.72 0.05 -11.12
C ASP A 429 17.18 -0.06 -11.23
N VAL A 430 16.72 -1.20 -11.77
CA VAL A 430 15.30 -1.54 -11.83
C VAL A 430 15.03 -2.92 -11.23
N ASP A 431 13.91 -3.04 -10.54
CA ASP A 431 13.43 -4.29 -10.01
C ASP A 431 12.81 -5.12 -11.14
N LEU A 432 13.40 -6.29 -11.39
CA LEU A 432 12.95 -7.21 -12.43
C LEU A 432 12.32 -8.46 -11.86
N ASN A 433 11.26 -8.87 -12.55
CA ASN A 433 10.35 -9.92 -12.11
C ASN A 433 10.15 -10.95 -13.21
N ILE A 434 9.91 -12.20 -12.81
CA ILE A 434 9.27 -13.18 -13.69
C ILE A 434 7.94 -13.62 -13.11
N CYS A 435 6.93 -13.77 -13.97
CA CYS A 435 5.64 -14.34 -13.60
C CYS A 435 5.44 -15.69 -14.29
N PHE A 436 4.94 -16.67 -13.54
CA PHE A 436 4.65 -18.02 -14.03
C PHE A 436 3.19 -18.21 -14.43
N VAL A 437 2.38 -17.15 -14.29
CA VAL A 437 0.96 -17.13 -14.60
C VAL A 437 0.69 -15.99 -15.56
N ASP A 438 -0.02 -16.28 -16.64
CA ASP A 438 -0.53 -15.24 -17.53
C ASP A 438 -1.82 -14.66 -16.93
N TYR A 439 -1.73 -13.47 -16.33
CA TYR A 439 -2.91 -12.75 -15.87
C TYR A 439 -3.57 -11.93 -17.00
N GLY A 440 -2.90 -11.76 -18.15
CA GLY A 440 -3.39 -11.04 -19.32
C GLY A 440 -4.35 -11.86 -20.18
N GLU A 441 -4.19 -13.19 -20.20
CA GLU A 441 -5.13 -14.10 -20.88
C GLU A 441 -6.46 -14.24 -20.12
N LYS A 442 -7.54 -13.68 -20.69
CA LYS A 442 -8.94 -13.81 -20.21
C LYS A 442 -9.74 -14.87 -20.94
#